data_AF-A0A9P7W0Z9-F1
#
_entry.id   AF-A0A9P7W0Z9-F1
#
_cell.length_a   1.000
_cell.length_b   1.000
_cell.length_c   1.000
_cell.angle_alpha   90.00
_cell.angle_beta   90.00
_cell.angle_gamma   90.00
#
_symmetry.space_group_name_H-M   'P 1'
#
loop_
_entity.id
_entity.type
_entity.pdbx_description
1 polymer ?
#
loop_
_entity_poly.entity_id
_entity_poly.type
_entity_poly.pdbx_seq_one_letter_code
_entity_poly.pdbx_strand_id
1 'polypeptide(L)'
;MASTILDQIPCETLEALLSSVRPCQRSVQAPESLFKPGDVLELQGPSASGKSHFLWYIIIRCILPTSHDGWAKAAVLFDTDSTFDVRRFRTILSSHLCKLGVPAVSVGPLMQTAMSNFHVFRPGSSMQLAASLANLPSYHASSLSASEIGLVAVDSMSTFYWPDRFGVELLRSCMKQYEPSRSIYPLHNIAAVLERFRVSHNALIILTNWGLNLESTATSTSPFYKQHLYPFPSNFTTEDRPSMAKFSPHLPLTSPLSLTAHITFAPARLRQTDPLSTDHKTESFAEIECICRFLDRAQCRFRIKVTSDDVFVDMNPLML
;
A
#
# COMPACT_ATOMS: atom_id res chain seq x y z
N MET A 1 50.02 20.48 12.86
CA MET A 1 48.58 20.38 13.19
C MET A 1 48.11 19.00 12.75
N ALA A 2 48.07 18.06 13.68
CA ALA A 2 47.73 16.66 13.39
C ALA A 2 46.23 16.45 13.66
N SER A 3 45.45 16.17 12.61
CA SER A 3 44.06 15.73 12.74
C SER A 3 44.06 14.28 13.21
N THR A 4 43.61 14.04 14.43
CA THR A 4 43.49 12.71 15.02
C THR A 4 42.38 11.90 14.35
N ILE A 5 42.65 10.62 14.11
CA ILE A 5 41.77 9.56 13.55
C ILE A 5 40.36 9.50 14.18
N LEU A 6 40.16 10.12 15.34
CA LEU A 6 38.89 10.13 16.08
C LEU A 6 37.82 11.06 15.46
N ASP A 7 38.19 12.01 14.61
CA ASP A 7 37.23 12.89 13.92
C ASP A 7 36.54 12.23 12.70
N GLN A 8 36.91 10.99 12.36
CA GLN A 8 36.34 10.23 11.23
C GLN A 8 35.26 9.22 11.65
N ILE A 9 34.88 9.17 12.93
CA ILE A 9 33.78 8.31 13.37
C ILE A 9 32.48 9.10 13.19
N PRO A 10 31.57 8.68 12.29
CA PRO A 10 30.25 9.30 12.21
C PRO A 10 29.53 9.11 13.55
N CYS A 11 29.35 10.20 14.29
CA CYS A 11 28.54 10.21 15.51
C CYS A 11 27.08 10.11 15.11
N GLU A 12 26.57 8.89 14.94
CA GLU A 12 25.13 8.64 14.98
C GLU A 12 24.62 9.14 16.33
N THR A 13 23.60 10.00 16.31
CA THR A 13 23.02 10.55 17.54
C THR A 13 22.48 9.42 18.41
N LEU A 14 22.63 9.54 19.73
CA LEU A 14 22.10 8.57 20.70
C LEU A 14 20.60 8.29 20.46
N GLU A 15 19.84 9.28 19.97
CA GLU A 15 18.44 9.14 19.56
C GLU A 15 18.23 8.18 18.38
N ALA A 16 19.14 8.15 17.40
CA ALA A 16 19.08 7.21 16.27
C ALA A 16 19.36 5.77 16.75
N LEU A 17 20.32 5.60 17.66
CA LEU A 17 20.63 4.31 18.30
C LEU A 17 19.49 3.82 19.22
N LEU A 18 18.84 4.72 19.96
CA LEU A 18 17.70 4.38 20.81
C LEU A 18 16.44 4.05 19.99
N SER A 19 16.31 4.61 18.78
CA SER A 19 15.23 4.24 17.85
C SER A 19 15.40 2.82 17.28
N SER A 20 16.64 2.34 17.15
CA SER A 20 16.96 1.00 16.65
C SER A 20 16.88 -0.08 17.74
N VAL A 21 17.06 0.30 19.01
CA VAL A 21 16.96 -0.58 20.17
C VAL A 21 15.59 -0.42 20.83
N ARG A 22 14.54 -1.03 20.25
CA ARG A 22 13.29 -1.27 20.98
C ARG A 22 13.28 -2.70 21.53
N PRO A 23 12.97 -2.91 22.83
CA PRO A 23 12.82 -4.24 23.37
C PRO A 23 11.62 -4.93 22.69
N CYS A 24 11.88 -6.08 22.09
CA CYS A 24 10.86 -7.00 21.61
C CYS A 24 10.02 -7.47 22.82
N GLN A 25 8.99 -6.71 23.18
CA GLN A 25 7.90 -7.24 23.99
C GLN A 25 7.16 -8.25 23.11
N ARG A 26 7.54 -9.51 23.23
CA ARG A 26 6.78 -10.65 22.72
C ARG A 26 5.42 -10.66 23.44
N SER A 27 4.44 -9.96 22.88
CA SER A 27 3.04 -10.20 23.24
C SER A 27 2.65 -11.59 22.74
N VAL A 28 2.00 -12.35 23.62
CA VAL A 28 1.41 -13.66 23.39
C VAL A 28 0.69 -13.71 22.04
N GLN A 29 0.95 -14.77 21.27
CA GLN A 29 0.61 -14.95 19.86
C GLN A 29 -0.88 -14.70 19.56
N ALA A 30 -1.19 -13.50 19.07
CA ALA A 30 -2.25 -13.32 18.10
C ALA A 30 -1.83 -14.05 16.80
N PRO A 31 -2.76 -14.60 15.99
CA PRO A 31 -2.41 -15.09 14.65
C PRO A 31 -1.57 -14.03 13.96
N GLU A 32 -0.39 -14.40 13.45
CA GLU A 32 0.56 -13.46 12.86
C GLU A 32 -0.20 -12.50 11.94
N SER A 33 -0.10 -11.18 12.19
CA SER A 33 -0.70 -10.20 11.29
C SER A 33 -0.24 -10.52 9.87
N LEU A 34 -1.17 -10.58 8.91
CA LEU A 34 -0.89 -10.99 7.53
C LEU A 34 0.30 -10.24 6.92
N PHE A 35 0.51 -9.00 7.39
CA PHE A 35 1.63 -8.13 7.04
C PHE A 35 2.34 -7.64 8.30
N LYS A 36 3.64 -7.40 8.18
CA LYS A 36 4.52 -6.92 9.24
C LYS A 36 5.01 -5.50 8.93
N PRO A 37 5.41 -4.71 9.94
CA PRO A 37 6.09 -3.44 9.70
C PRO A 37 7.29 -3.62 8.76
N GLY A 38 7.46 -2.70 7.81
CA GLY A 38 8.52 -2.75 6.80
C GLY A 38 8.19 -3.56 5.54
N ASP A 39 7.05 -4.25 5.50
CA ASP A 39 6.55 -4.90 4.29
C ASP A 39 6.16 -3.89 3.20
N VAL A 40 6.28 -4.32 1.93
CA VAL A 40 5.89 -3.54 0.76
C VAL A 40 4.95 -4.37 -0.10
N LEU A 41 3.69 -3.93 -0.17
CA LEU A 41 2.61 -4.66 -0.79
C LEU A 41 2.19 -3.98 -2.09
N GLU A 42 2.03 -4.77 -3.14
CA GLU A 42 1.27 -4.38 -4.32
C GLU A 42 -0.15 -4.93 -4.23
N LEU A 43 -1.16 -4.07 -4.36
CA LEU A 43 -2.56 -4.45 -4.57
C LEU A 43 -2.89 -4.25 -6.05
N GLN A 44 -3.03 -5.33 -6.82
CA GLN A 44 -3.29 -5.26 -8.25
C GLN A 44 -4.66 -5.85 -8.62
N GLY A 45 -5.36 -5.21 -9.55
CA GLY A 45 -6.65 -5.69 -10.04
C GLY A 45 -7.38 -4.65 -10.89
N PRO A 46 -8.47 -5.03 -11.58
CA PRO A 46 -9.18 -4.16 -12.49
C PRO A 46 -9.88 -3.02 -11.72
N SER A 47 -10.40 -2.02 -12.44
CA SER A 47 -11.21 -0.99 -11.79
C SER A 47 -12.40 -1.62 -11.04
N ALA A 48 -12.80 -1.01 -9.92
CA ALA A 48 -13.87 -1.51 -9.05
C ALA A 48 -13.68 -2.94 -8.49
N SER A 49 -12.45 -3.46 -8.43
CA SER A 49 -12.15 -4.77 -7.82
C SER A 49 -12.04 -4.76 -6.28
N GLY A 50 -12.37 -3.64 -5.61
CA GLY A 50 -12.32 -3.51 -4.15
C GLY A 50 -10.94 -3.28 -3.52
N LYS A 51 -9.91 -2.94 -4.31
CA LYS A 51 -8.56 -2.59 -3.80
C LYS A 51 -8.59 -1.47 -2.77
N SER A 52 -9.22 -0.35 -3.10
CA SER A 52 -9.31 0.81 -2.21
C SER A 52 -10.10 0.48 -0.94
N HIS A 53 -11.15 -0.35 -1.03
CA HIS A 53 -11.89 -0.85 0.14
C HIS A 53 -11.03 -1.70 1.07
N PHE A 54 -10.23 -2.60 0.52
CA PHE A 54 -9.26 -3.37 1.32
C PHE A 54 -8.19 -2.48 1.95
N LEU A 55 -7.68 -1.51 1.19
CA LEU A 55 -6.75 -0.52 1.71
C LEU A 55 -7.38 0.26 2.88
N TRP A 56 -8.63 0.70 2.76
CA TRP A 56 -9.34 1.40 3.83
C TRP A 56 -9.54 0.53 5.07
N TYR A 57 -9.81 -0.77 4.89
CA TYR A 57 -9.85 -1.73 6.01
C TYR A 57 -8.50 -1.77 6.76
N ILE A 58 -7.37 -1.82 6.05
CA ILE A 58 -6.04 -1.81 6.68
C ILE A 58 -5.75 -0.45 7.35
N ILE A 59 -6.13 0.67 6.72
CA ILE A 59 -6.00 2.01 7.31
C ILE A 59 -6.79 2.07 8.63
N ILE A 60 -8.03 1.57 8.66
CA ILE A 60 -8.87 1.52 9.86
C ILE A 60 -8.16 0.76 10.97
N ARG A 61 -7.61 -0.42 10.69
CA ARG A 61 -6.83 -1.18 11.67
C ARG A 61 -5.59 -0.42 12.14
N CYS A 62 -4.91 0.31 11.26
CA CYS A 62 -3.75 1.11 11.64
C CYS A 62 -4.10 2.20 12.68
N ILE A 63 -5.16 2.96 12.42
CA ILE A 63 -5.51 4.16 13.21
C ILE A 63 -6.32 3.86 14.48
N LEU A 64 -6.94 2.68 14.57
CA LEU A 64 -7.69 2.29 15.76
C LEU A 64 -6.77 1.97 16.95
N PRO A 65 -7.21 2.19 18.20
CA PRO A 65 -6.45 1.79 19.38
C PRO A 65 -6.29 0.27 19.49
N THR A 66 -5.24 -0.17 20.19
CA THR A 66 -4.98 -1.59 20.47
C THR A 66 -6.08 -2.27 21.27
N SER A 67 -6.84 -1.52 22.08
CA SER A 67 -8.01 -2.05 22.80
C SER A 67 -9.18 -2.45 21.87
N HIS A 68 -9.13 -2.07 20.59
CA HIS A 68 -10.14 -2.33 19.57
C HIS A 68 -9.53 -3.00 18.33
N ASP A 69 -8.56 -3.91 18.53
CA ASP A 69 -7.86 -4.65 17.46
C ASP A 69 -7.15 -3.76 16.40
N GLY A 70 -6.74 -2.56 16.81
CA GLY A 70 -5.96 -1.64 15.99
C GLY A 70 -4.47 -1.56 16.37
N TRP A 71 -3.69 -0.80 15.61
CA TRP A 71 -2.25 -0.64 15.82
C TRP A 71 -1.89 0.60 16.64
N ALA A 72 -2.84 1.50 16.88
CA ALA A 72 -2.65 2.79 17.53
C ALA A 72 -1.54 3.63 16.88
N LYS A 73 -1.49 3.64 15.53
CA LYS A 73 -0.48 4.33 14.73
C LYS A 73 -1.09 5.30 13.73
N ALA A 74 -0.28 6.23 13.24
CA ALA A 74 -0.69 7.11 12.16
C ALA A 74 -0.67 6.38 10.80
N ALA A 75 -1.66 6.67 9.96
CA ALA A 75 -1.73 6.21 8.59
C ALA A 75 -1.69 7.40 7.62
N VAL A 76 -0.91 7.27 6.56
CA VAL A 76 -0.77 8.29 5.53
C VAL A 76 -1.20 7.72 4.19
N LEU A 77 -2.18 8.38 3.54
CA LEU A 77 -2.65 8.04 2.20
C LEU A 77 -2.25 9.12 1.20
N PHE A 78 -1.56 8.75 0.14
CA PHE A 78 -1.39 9.54 -1.06
C PHE A 78 -2.46 9.14 -2.07
N ASP A 79 -3.54 9.93 -2.11
CA ASP A 79 -4.68 9.81 -3.02
C ASP A 79 -4.34 10.54 -4.33
N THR A 80 -3.82 9.79 -5.30
CA THR A 80 -3.24 10.35 -6.53
C THR A 80 -4.29 10.65 -7.60
N ASP A 81 -5.43 9.96 -7.58
CA ASP A 81 -6.55 10.15 -8.53
C ASP A 81 -7.76 10.86 -7.91
N SER A 82 -7.64 11.32 -6.65
CA SER A 82 -8.70 12.04 -5.92
C SER A 82 -9.98 11.23 -5.73
N THR A 83 -9.85 9.91 -5.57
CA THR A 83 -10.99 8.98 -5.39
C THR A 83 -11.32 8.71 -3.93
N PHE A 84 -10.48 9.15 -2.98
CA PHE A 84 -10.76 8.94 -1.56
C PHE A 84 -11.98 9.73 -1.08
N ASP A 85 -13.02 9.00 -0.64
CA ASP A 85 -14.25 9.56 -0.07
C ASP A 85 -14.24 9.44 1.46
N VAL A 86 -14.05 10.59 2.12
CA VAL A 86 -14.04 10.68 3.59
C VAL A 86 -15.39 10.32 4.22
N ARG A 87 -16.52 10.58 3.56
CA ARG A 87 -17.84 10.25 4.11
C ARG A 87 -18.02 8.75 4.13
N ARG A 88 -17.70 8.09 3.02
CA ARG A 88 -17.73 6.63 2.94
C ARG A 88 -16.77 5.98 3.93
N PHE A 89 -15.55 6.51 4.04
CA PHE A 89 -14.57 6.01 5.01
C PHE A 89 -15.07 6.13 6.46
N ARG A 90 -15.73 7.25 6.83
CA ARG A 90 -16.38 7.41 8.15
C ARG A 90 -17.51 6.42 8.39
N THR A 91 -18.33 6.15 7.39
CA THR A 91 -19.40 5.13 7.50
C THR A 91 -18.81 3.76 7.79
N ILE A 92 -17.79 3.35 7.03
CA ILE A 92 -17.10 2.07 7.22
C ILE A 92 -16.48 2.00 8.62
N LEU A 93 -15.74 3.04 9.04
CA LEU A 93 -15.14 3.09 10.37
C LEU A 93 -16.20 3.00 11.50
N SER A 94 -17.31 3.73 11.38
CA SER A 94 -18.39 3.69 12.37
C SER A 94 -19.05 2.31 12.43
N SER A 95 -19.34 1.71 11.28
CA SER A 95 -19.92 0.36 11.18
C SER A 95 -19.00 -0.69 11.80
N HIS A 96 -17.69 -0.60 11.52
CA HIS A 96 -16.67 -1.45 12.09
C HIS A 96 -16.61 -1.34 13.62
N LEU A 97 -16.61 -0.11 14.16
CA LEU A 97 -16.62 0.13 15.62
C LEU A 97 -17.87 -0.44 16.30
N CYS A 98 -19.05 -0.27 15.70
CA CYS A 98 -20.29 -0.85 16.21
C CYS A 98 -20.21 -2.38 16.29
N LYS A 99 -19.59 -3.03 15.30
CA LYS A 99 -19.41 -4.50 15.27
C LYS A 99 -18.39 -5.01 16.27
N LEU A 100 -17.39 -4.20 16.60
CA LEU A 100 -16.48 -4.48 17.71
C LEU A 100 -17.15 -4.33 19.10
N GLY A 101 -18.45 -4.00 19.14
CA GLY A 101 -19.22 -3.88 20.38
C GLY A 101 -18.98 -2.55 21.09
N VAL A 102 -18.41 -1.54 20.41
CA VAL A 102 -18.22 -0.21 21.00
C VAL A 102 -19.58 0.43 21.25
N PRO A 103 -19.88 0.88 22.49
CA PRO A 103 -21.15 1.53 22.79
C PRO A 103 -21.36 2.77 21.92
N ALA A 104 -22.58 2.98 21.42
CA ALA A 104 -22.90 4.08 20.49
C ALA A 104 -22.43 5.47 20.98
N VAL A 105 -22.47 5.71 22.30
CA VAL A 105 -22.01 6.95 22.94
C VAL A 105 -20.49 7.17 22.77
N SER A 106 -19.70 6.09 22.70
CA SER A 106 -18.24 6.13 22.59
C SER A 106 -17.73 6.14 21.15
N VAL A 107 -18.59 5.79 20.16
CA VAL A 107 -18.19 5.72 18.75
C VAL A 107 -17.73 7.08 18.22
N GLY A 108 -18.45 8.16 18.55
CA GLY A 108 -18.11 9.52 18.10
C GLY A 108 -16.72 9.99 18.55
N PRO A 109 -16.42 10.01 19.85
CA PRO A 109 -15.11 10.37 20.38
C PRO A 109 -13.98 9.47 19.85
N LEU A 110 -14.21 8.15 19.82
CA LEU A 110 -13.21 7.20 19.34
C LEU A 110 -12.90 7.40 17.85
N MET A 111 -13.92 7.64 17.03
CA MET A 111 -13.76 7.95 15.61
C MET A 111 -13.00 9.27 15.42
N GLN A 112 -13.24 10.28 16.25
CA GLN A 112 -12.50 11.55 16.18
C GLN A 112 -11.01 11.34 16.46
N THR A 113 -10.68 10.60 17.52
CA THR A 113 -9.29 10.25 17.87
C THR A 113 -8.63 9.38 16.80
N ALA A 114 -9.35 8.41 16.24
CA ALA A 114 -8.81 7.58 15.14
C ALA A 114 -8.55 8.43 13.89
N MET A 115 -9.48 9.32 13.53
CA MET A 115 -9.35 10.19 12.36
C MET A 115 -8.23 11.23 12.51
N SER A 116 -7.89 11.66 13.73
CA SER A 116 -6.73 12.56 13.92
C SER A 116 -5.39 11.89 13.60
N ASN A 117 -5.35 10.55 13.52
CA ASN A 117 -4.19 9.78 13.10
C ASN A 117 -4.21 9.41 11.60
N PHE A 118 -5.21 9.88 10.84
CA PHE A 118 -5.33 9.59 9.42
C PHE A 118 -5.10 10.83 8.56
N HIS A 119 -4.04 10.80 7.74
CA HIS A 119 -3.58 11.94 6.95
C HIS A 119 -3.65 11.61 5.46
N VAL A 120 -4.27 12.49 4.68
CA VAL A 120 -4.47 12.31 3.24
C VAL A 120 -3.80 13.44 2.46
N PHE A 121 -2.92 13.08 1.53
CA PHE A 121 -2.27 13.99 0.58
C PHE A 121 -2.78 13.71 -0.84
N ARG A 122 -2.98 14.77 -1.63
CA ARG A 122 -3.46 14.68 -3.02
C ARG A 122 -2.46 15.30 -4.00
N PRO A 123 -1.36 14.61 -4.31
CA PRO A 123 -0.44 15.09 -5.32
C PRO A 123 -1.10 15.04 -6.71
N GLY A 124 -0.83 16.05 -7.56
CA GLY A 124 -1.33 16.11 -8.94
C GLY A 124 -0.33 15.66 -10.00
N SER A 125 0.86 15.18 -9.59
CA SER A 125 1.89 14.66 -10.49
C SER A 125 2.87 13.75 -9.75
N SER A 126 3.62 12.94 -10.50
CA SER A 126 4.69 12.10 -9.92
C SER A 126 5.78 12.90 -9.22
N MET A 127 6.10 14.11 -9.71
CA MET A 127 7.07 14.98 -9.04
C MET A 127 6.53 15.49 -7.70
N GLN A 128 5.27 15.92 -7.64
CA GLN A 128 4.66 16.35 -6.39
C GLN A 128 4.54 15.19 -5.40
N LEU A 129 4.18 13.99 -5.87
CA LEU A 129 4.18 12.77 -5.05
C LEU A 129 5.56 12.48 -4.47
N ALA A 130 6.61 12.44 -5.31
CA ALA A 130 7.98 12.20 -4.87
C ALA A 130 8.47 13.26 -3.86
N ALA A 131 8.17 14.54 -4.11
CA ALA A 131 8.51 15.63 -3.20
C ALA A 131 7.77 15.53 -1.87
N SER A 132 6.48 15.15 -1.90
CA SER A 132 5.67 15.01 -0.68
C SER A 132 6.14 13.84 0.17
N LEU A 133 6.46 12.69 -0.47
CA LEU A 133 7.07 11.55 0.19
C LEU A 133 8.45 11.89 0.77
N ALA A 134 9.26 12.69 0.06
CA ALA A 134 10.60 13.05 0.52
C ALA A 134 10.56 13.96 1.77
N ASN A 135 9.50 14.76 1.90
CA ASN A 135 9.26 15.62 3.06
C ASN A 135 8.43 14.92 4.16
N LEU A 136 8.00 13.68 3.95
CA LEU A 136 7.20 12.94 4.93
C LEU A 136 7.91 12.77 6.28
N PRO A 137 9.24 12.52 6.37
CA PRO A 137 9.95 12.52 7.65
C PRO A 137 9.84 13.85 8.41
N SER A 138 9.98 14.98 7.71
CA SER A 138 9.83 16.31 8.31
C SER A 138 8.40 16.55 8.79
N TYR A 139 7.42 16.13 7.99
CA TYR A 139 6.00 16.18 8.37
C TYR A 139 5.69 15.31 9.58
N HIS A 140 6.30 14.12 9.66
CA HIS A 140 6.17 13.22 10.81
C HIS A 140 6.65 13.92 12.08
N ALA A 141 7.84 14.53 12.04
CA ALA A 141 8.42 15.24 13.17
C ALA A 141 7.59 16.46 13.62
N SER A 142 6.96 17.19 12.69
CA SER A 142 6.21 18.41 13.03
C SER A 142 4.75 18.17 13.41
N SER A 143 4.06 17.29 12.69
CA SER A 143 2.60 17.19 12.68
C SER A 143 2.07 15.89 13.27
N LEU A 144 2.93 14.86 13.37
CA LEU A 144 2.61 13.52 13.86
C LEU A 144 3.55 13.10 15.00
N SER A 145 4.17 14.05 15.70
CA SER A 145 5.16 13.76 16.74
C SER A 145 4.63 12.88 17.89
N ALA A 146 3.32 12.87 18.10
CA ALA A 146 2.66 12.06 19.12
C ALA A 146 2.37 10.60 18.67
N SER A 147 2.59 10.25 17.40
CA SER A 147 2.21 8.94 16.86
C SER A 147 3.15 8.48 15.76
N GLU A 148 3.67 7.26 15.90
CA GLU A 148 4.48 6.63 14.85
C GLU A 148 3.64 6.38 13.59
N ILE A 149 4.22 6.65 12.41
CA ILE A 149 3.61 6.27 11.13
C ILE A 149 3.72 4.75 10.94
N GLY A 150 2.60 4.05 11.08
CA GLY A 150 2.52 2.60 10.90
C GLY A 150 2.28 2.18 9.46
N LEU A 151 1.65 3.04 8.65
CA LEU A 151 1.22 2.74 7.29
C LEU A 151 1.40 3.95 6.38
N VAL A 152 1.99 3.72 5.20
CA VAL A 152 1.99 4.67 4.08
C VAL A 152 1.39 3.97 2.86
N ALA A 153 0.37 4.58 2.26
CA ALA A 153 -0.30 4.04 1.09
C ALA A 153 -0.25 5.01 -0.09
N VAL A 154 -0.10 4.48 -1.29
CA VAL A 154 -0.25 5.24 -2.55
C VAL A 154 -1.38 4.61 -3.35
N ASP A 155 -2.49 5.34 -3.49
CA ASP A 155 -3.67 4.93 -4.24
C ASP A 155 -3.93 5.94 -5.37
N SER A 156 -3.53 5.70 -6.62
CA SER A 156 -2.76 4.57 -7.15
C SER A 156 -1.38 4.95 -7.69
N MET A 157 -0.48 3.97 -7.79
CA MET A 157 0.81 4.12 -8.49
C MET A 157 0.66 4.27 -10.00
N SER A 158 -0.49 3.86 -10.56
CA SER A 158 -0.73 3.87 -12.01
C SER A 158 -1.15 5.23 -12.55
N THR A 159 -1.67 6.12 -11.69
CA THR A 159 -2.38 7.35 -12.10
C THR A 159 -1.57 8.23 -13.04
N PHE A 160 -0.29 8.46 -12.76
CA PHE A 160 0.56 9.36 -13.55
C PHE A 160 1.40 8.64 -14.63
N TYR A 161 1.31 7.31 -14.70
CA TYR A 161 2.27 6.52 -15.47
C TYR A 161 2.27 6.82 -16.97
N TRP A 162 1.10 6.87 -17.61
CA TRP A 162 1.02 7.09 -19.05
C TRP A 162 1.47 8.50 -19.47
N PRO A 163 1.05 9.59 -18.80
CA PRO A 163 1.62 10.91 -19.02
C PRO A 163 3.13 10.97 -18.83
N ASP A 164 3.64 10.42 -17.73
CA ASP A 164 5.08 10.41 -17.44
C ASP A 164 5.86 9.67 -18.53
N ARG A 165 5.36 8.49 -18.91
CA ARG A 165 5.95 7.67 -19.96
C ARG A 165 6.01 8.42 -21.30
N PHE A 166 4.93 9.10 -21.68
CA PHE A 166 4.91 9.91 -22.89
C PHE A 166 5.99 11.00 -22.83
N GLY A 167 6.13 11.70 -21.70
CA GLY A 167 7.19 12.68 -21.48
C GLY A 167 8.59 12.09 -21.62
N VAL A 168 8.84 10.91 -21.04
CA VAL A 168 10.12 10.20 -21.19
C VAL A 168 10.41 9.84 -22.64
N GLU A 169 9.42 9.36 -23.39
CA GLU A 169 9.60 8.99 -24.80
C GLU A 169 9.89 10.21 -25.70
N LEU A 170 9.22 11.33 -25.43
CA LEU A 170 9.48 12.58 -26.11
C LEU A 170 10.94 13.04 -25.89
N LEU A 171 11.42 12.97 -24.64
CA LEU A 171 12.80 13.32 -24.31
C LEU A 171 13.82 12.42 -25.03
N ARG A 172 13.58 11.10 -25.10
CA ARG A 172 14.43 10.17 -25.86
C ARG A 172 14.48 10.51 -27.34
N SER A 173 13.33 10.85 -27.92
CA SER A 173 13.22 11.20 -29.34
C SER A 173 14.02 12.46 -29.68
N CYS A 174 14.04 13.44 -28.77
CA CYS A 174 14.81 14.68 -28.92
C CYS A 174 16.31 14.50 -28.62
N MET A 175 16.68 13.62 -27.69
CA MET A 175 18.07 13.42 -27.23
C MET A 175 18.65 12.08 -27.69
N LYS A 176 18.89 11.94 -29.00
CA LYS A 176 19.37 10.68 -29.62
C LYS A 176 20.76 10.19 -29.17
N GLN A 177 21.53 11.01 -28.45
CA GLN A 177 22.93 10.71 -28.07
C GLN A 177 23.16 10.64 -26.56
N TYR A 178 22.11 10.80 -25.74
CA TYR A 178 22.24 10.79 -24.29
C TYR A 178 21.71 9.48 -23.71
N GLU A 179 22.56 8.73 -23.02
CA GLU A 179 22.13 7.60 -22.19
C GLU A 179 21.20 8.11 -21.09
N PRO A 180 19.91 7.74 -21.09
CA PRO A 180 18.95 8.32 -20.16
C PRO A 180 19.27 7.88 -18.74
N SER A 181 19.67 8.84 -17.90
CA SER A 181 19.86 8.63 -16.46
C SER A 181 18.61 8.03 -15.80
N ARG A 182 18.80 7.22 -14.75
CA ARG A 182 17.71 6.55 -14.01
C ARG A 182 16.68 7.53 -13.45
N SER A 183 17.11 8.75 -13.12
CA SER A 183 16.29 9.83 -12.59
C SER A 183 15.26 10.40 -13.58
N ILE A 184 15.37 10.08 -14.88
CA ILE A 184 14.38 10.51 -15.89
C ILE A 184 13.05 9.78 -15.69
N TYR A 185 13.05 8.61 -15.04
CA TYR A 185 11.82 7.84 -14.79
C TYR A 185 11.19 8.26 -13.46
N PRO A 186 10.00 8.91 -13.45
CA PRO A 186 9.42 9.42 -12.21
C PRO A 186 9.09 8.32 -11.19
N LEU A 187 8.64 7.14 -11.66
CA LEU A 187 8.40 5.97 -10.80
C LEU A 187 9.66 5.48 -10.08
N HIS A 188 10.84 5.60 -10.71
CA HIS A 188 12.11 5.26 -10.04
C HIS A 188 12.37 6.17 -8.85
N ASN A 189 12.12 7.47 -9.02
CA ASN A 189 12.31 8.46 -7.97
C ASN A 189 11.33 8.24 -6.80
N ILE A 190 10.07 7.96 -7.12
CA ILE A 190 9.05 7.61 -6.11
C ILE A 190 9.47 6.36 -5.32
N ALA A 191 9.87 5.29 -6.02
CA ALA A 191 10.35 4.07 -5.39
C ALA A 191 11.59 4.31 -4.51
N ALA A 192 12.53 5.15 -4.95
CA ALA A 192 13.73 5.47 -4.18
C ALA A 192 13.43 6.24 -2.89
N VAL A 193 12.43 7.14 -2.93
CA VAL A 193 11.99 7.87 -1.74
C VAL A 193 11.22 6.95 -0.79
N LEU A 194 10.32 6.10 -1.32
CA LEU A 194 9.60 5.11 -0.53
C LEU A 194 10.54 4.15 0.18
N GLU A 195 11.59 3.66 -0.50
CA GLU A 195 12.56 2.76 0.13
C GLU A 195 13.33 3.45 1.27
N ARG A 196 13.76 4.70 1.08
CA ARG A 196 14.39 5.49 2.16
C ARG A 196 13.45 5.69 3.34
N PHE A 197 12.17 5.96 3.08
CA PHE A 197 11.17 6.09 4.13
C PHE A 197 10.94 4.76 4.85
N ARG A 198 10.83 3.65 4.11
CA ARG A 198 10.69 2.29 4.65
C ARG A 198 11.81 1.93 5.60
N VAL A 199 13.07 2.16 5.18
CA VAL A 199 14.25 1.86 5.99
C VAL A 199 14.30 2.72 7.27
N SER A 200 13.92 3.99 7.18
CA SER A 200 13.99 4.91 8.33
C SER A 200 12.82 4.78 9.31
N HIS A 201 11.61 4.43 8.85
CA HIS A 201 10.39 4.43 9.67
C HIS A 201 9.83 3.02 9.91
N ASN A 202 10.33 2.00 9.20
CA ASN A 202 9.81 0.63 9.25
C ASN A 202 8.29 0.55 9.03
N ALA A 203 7.72 1.49 8.27
CA ALA A 203 6.29 1.55 8.01
C ALA A 203 5.87 0.49 6.99
N LEU A 204 4.65 -0.02 7.12
CA LEU A 204 4.00 -0.83 6.09
C LEU A 204 3.75 0.06 4.87
N ILE A 205 4.18 -0.37 3.68
CA ILE A 205 3.93 0.36 2.42
C ILE A 205 2.92 -0.41 1.59
N ILE A 206 1.85 0.26 1.17
CA ILE A 206 0.83 -0.32 0.29
C ILE A 206 0.72 0.49 -1.00
N LEU A 207 0.88 -0.17 -2.13
CA LEU A 207 0.84 0.42 -3.46
C LEU A 207 -0.33 -0.19 -4.22
N THR A 208 -1.34 0.60 -4.60
CA THR A 208 -2.38 0.09 -5.50
C THR A 208 -1.94 0.26 -6.95
N ASN A 209 -2.29 -0.71 -7.78
CA ASN A 209 -1.94 -0.76 -9.19
C ASN A 209 -3.12 -1.29 -10.02
N TRP A 210 -3.24 -0.80 -11.26
CA TRP A 210 -4.24 -1.28 -12.19
C TRP A 210 -3.89 -2.67 -12.75
N GLY A 211 -4.86 -3.58 -12.72
CA GLY A 211 -4.82 -4.87 -13.41
C GLY A 211 -5.43 -4.73 -14.80
N LEU A 212 -4.60 -4.44 -15.80
CA LEU A 212 -5.06 -4.16 -17.17
C LEU A 212 -5.20 -5.41 -18.02
N ASN A 213 -4.18 -6.27 -18.01
CA ASN A 213 -4.13 -7.47 -18.84
C ASN A 213 -3.87 -8.68 -17.95
N LEU A 214 -4.73 -9.70 -18.02
CA LEU A 214 -4.46 -10.96 -17.36
C LEU A 214 -3.22 -11.62 -17.98
N GLU A 215 -2.43 -12.24 -17.12
CA GLU A 215 -1.35 -13.09 -17.56
C GLU A 215 -1.92 -14.41 -18.09
N SER A 216 -1.40 -14.86 -19.23
CA SER A 216 -1.86 -16.09 -19.88
C SER A 216 -0.63 -16.87 -20.31
N THR A 217 -0.56 -18.14 -19.92
CA THR A 217 0.42 -19.08 -20.45
C THR A 217 -0.26 -19.94 -21.51
N ALA A 218 0.53 -20.55 -22.41
CA ALA A 218 0.00 -21.38 -23.50
C ALA A 218 -0.90 -22.55 -23.03
N THR A 219 -0.86 -22.89 -21.75
CA THR A 219 -1.55 -24.04 -21.15
C THR A 219 -2.59 -23.67 -20.08
N SER A 220 -2.65 -22.42 -19.58
CA SER A 220 -3.62 -22.01 -18.57
C SER A 220 -3.76 -20.48 -18.43
N THR A 221 -4.94 -20.00 -18.02
CA THR A 221 -5.13 -18.61 -17.61
C THR A 221 -4.61 -18.40 -16.19
N SER A 222 -3.63 -17.52 -16.03
CA SER A 222 -3.13 -17.11 -14.72
C SER A 222 -4.14 -16.14 -14.08
N PRO A 223 -4.40 -16.23 -12.77
CA PRO A 223 -5.25 -15.25 -12.09
C PRO A 223 -4.54 -13.90 -11.89
N PHE A 224 -3.24 -13.81 -12.20
CA PHE A 224 -2.41 -12.63 -12.03
C PHE A 224 -2.47 -11.70 -13.26
N TYR A 225 -2.14 -10.43 -13.07
CA TYR A 225 -2.11 -9.44 -14.15
C TYR A 225 -0.67 -9.14 -14.58
N LYS A 226 -0.49 -8.84 -15.87
CA LYS A 226 0.80 -8.36 -16.39
C LYS A 226 1.16 -7.00 -15.79
N GLN A 227 2.42 -6.84 -15.41
CA GLN A 227 2.93 -5.55 -14.97
C GLN A 227 3.05 -4.59 -16.15
N HIS A 228 2.44 -3.41 -16.04
CA HIS A 228 2.48 -2.38 -17.08
C HIS A 228 3.36 -1.20 -16.67
N LEU A 229 3.60 -1.01 -15.38
CA LEU A 229 4.44 0.06 -14.84
C LEU A 229 5.92 -0.24 -15.08
N TYR A 230 6.68 0.77 -15.50
CA TYR A 230 8.12 0.66 -15.72
C TYR A 230 8.85 1.96 -15.38
N PRO A 231 9.96 1.89 -14.60
CA PRO A 231 10.36 0.76 -13.78
C PRO A 231 9.39 0.57 -12.60
N PHE A 232 9.15 -0.67 -12.19
CA PHE A 232 8.30 -0.96 -11.02
C PHE A 232 8.96 -2.05 -10.16
N PRO A 233 8.83 -1.99 -8.83
CA PRO A 233 9.25 -3.06 -7.93
C PRO A 233 8.42 -4.31 -8.24
N SER A 234 8.89 -5.24 -9.06
CA SER A 234 8.15 -6.48 -9.31
C SER A 234 9.10 -7.67 -9.24
N ASN A 235 9.01 -8.39 -8.12
CA ASN A 235 9.72 -9.66 -7.89
C ASN A 235 8.87 -10.87 -8.34
N PHE A 236 7.61 -10.63 -8.77
CA PHE A 236 6.60 -11.67 -8.98
C PHE A 236 6.20 -11.86 -10.45
N THR A 237 6.77 -11.09 -11.37
CA THR A 237 6.51 -11.19 -12.80
C THR A 237 7.25 -12.38 -13.41
N THR A 238 6.53 -13.24 -14.10
CA THR A 238 7.05 -14.40 -14.83
C THR A 238 7.63 -14.07 -16.22
N GLU A 239 7.33 -12.89 -16.78
CA GLU A 239 7.97 -12.42 -18.01
C GLU A 239 9.28 -11.66 -17.72
N ASP A 240 10.36 -12.04 -18.41
CA ASP A 240 11.70 -11.44 -18.34
C ASP A 240 11.77 -9.93 -18.67
N ARG A 241 10.67 -9.32 -19.13
CA ARG A 241 10.50 -7.86 -19.33
C ARG A 241 9.02 -7.59 -19.54
N PRO A 242 8.44 -6.50 -18.98
CA PRO A 242 7.15 -6.02 -19.47
C PRO A 242 7.27 -5.82 -20.98
N SER A 243 6.24 -6.21 -21.76
CA SER A 243 6.26 -6.23 -23.23
C SER A 243 6.87 -4.95 -23.85
N MET A 244 6.71 -3.81 -23.18
CA MET A 244 7.24 -2.54 -23.65
C MET A 244 8.71 -2.24 -23.27
N ALA A 245 9.29 -2.89 -22.26
CA ALA A 245 10.73 -2.84 -21.98
C ALA A 245 11.54 -3.72 -22.95
N LYS A 246 10.87 -4.57 -23.75
CA LYS A 246 11.49 -5.33 -24.85
C LYS A 246 11.91 -4.42 -26.02
N PHE A 247 11.28 -3.25 -26.16
CA PHE A 247 11.62 -2.26 -27.19
C PHE A 247 12.71 -1.25 -26.75
N SER A 248 13.17 -1.32 -25.49
CA SER A 248 14.27 -0.47 -25.03
C SER A 248 15.61 -1.16 -25.25
N PRO A 249 16.58 -0.53 -25.94
CA PRO A 249 17.89 -1.13 -26.21
C PRO A 249 18.78 -1.24 -24.96
N HIS A 250 18.42 -0.63 -23.83
CA HIS A 250 19.24 -0.58 -22.61
C HIS A 250 18.94 -1.74 -21.63
N LEU A 251 19.86 -1.97 -20.68
CA LEU A 251 19.68 -2.92 -19.58
C LEU A 251 18.41 -2.58 -18.76
N PRO A 252 17.69 -3.59 -18.22
CA PRO A 252 16.47 -3.34 -17.46
C PRO A 252 16.79 -2.52 -16.21
N LEU A 253 16.03 -1.43 -16.01
CA LEU A 253 16.21 -0.57 -14.87
C LEU A 253 15.64 -1.26 -13.61
N THR A 254 16.51 -1.61 -12.67
CA THR A 254 16.11 -2.19 -11.39
C THR A 254 15.40 -1.14 -10.53
N SER A 255 14.24 -1.50 -9.98
CA SER A 255 13.57 -0.68 -8.98
C SER A 255 14.39 -0.68 -7.67
N PRO A 256 14.53 0.47 -6.99
CA PRO A 256 15.20 0.55 -5.69
C PRO A 256 14.34 -0.02 -4.55
N LEU A 257 13.02 -0.02 -4.71
CA LEU A 257 12.07 -0.65 -3.80
C LEU A 257 11.86 -2.12 -4.23
N SER A 258 11.63 -3.01 -3.27
CA SER A 258 11.32 -4.43 -3.52
C SER A 258 10.00 -4.81 -2.84
N LEU A 259 9.13 -5.54 -3.55
CA LEU A 259 7.89 -6.03 -2.97
C LEU A 259 8.16 -7.23 -2.06
N THR A 260 7.49 -7.26 -0.91
CA THR A 260 7.45 -8.43 -0.01
C THR A 260 6.20 -9.26 -0.26
N ALA A 261 5.12 -8.65 -0.75
CA ALA A 261 3.91 -9.35 -1.16
C ALA A 261 3.20 -8.68 -2.34
N HIS A 262 2.45 -9.50 -3.08
CA HIS A 262 1.58 -9.08 -4.16
C HIS A 262 0.19 -9.70 -3.94
N ILE A 263 -0.85 -8.87 -3.96
CA ILE A 263 -2.24 -9.31 -3.84
C ILE A 263 -2.97 -9.01 -5.13
N THR A 264 -3.46 -10.05 -5.79
CA THR A 264 -4.34 -9.90 -6.94
C THR A 264 -5.80 -9.97 -6.52
N PHE A 265 -6.59 -9.01 -6.98
CA PHE A 265 -8.02 -8.90 -6.76
C PHE A 265 -8.77 -9.34 -8.01
N ALA A 266 -9.60 -10.39 -7.88
CA ALA A 266 -10.50 -10.79 -8.94
C ALA A 266 -11.62 -9.75 -9.16
N PRO A 267 -12.29 -9.74 -10.32
CA PRO A 267 -13.50 -8.96 -10.52
C PRO A 267 -14.56 -9.29 -9.45
N ALA A 268 -15.20 -8.24 -8.92
CA ALA A 268 -16.23 -8.37 -7.89
C ALA A 268 -17.45 -9.14 -8.42
N ARG A 269 -17.98 -10.06 -7.61
CA ARG A 269 -19.23 -10.78 -7.88
C ARG A 269 -20.32 -10.23 -6.98
N LEU A 270 -21.40 -9.71 -7.57
CA LEU A 270 -22.54 -9.23 -6.80
C LEU A 270 -23.33 -10.43 -6.25
N ARG A 271 -23.60 -10.40 -4.95
CA ARG A 271 -24.37 -11.41 -4.22
C ARG A 271 -25.49 -10.74 -3.43
N GLN A 272 -26.51 -11.51 -3.12
CA GLN A 272 -27.60 -11.14 -2.22
C GLN A 272 -27.71 -12.25 -1.15
N THR A 273 -27.97 -11.87 0.09
CA THR A 273 -28.28 -12.85 1.14
C THR A 273 -29.70 -13.38 0.97
N ASP A 274 -29.89 -14.69 0.91
CA ASP A 274 -31.22 -15.30 0.91
C ASP A 274 -31.93 -15.00 2.25
N PRO A 275 -33.23 -14.67 2.25
CA PRO A 275 -33.97 -14.39 3.48
C PRO A 275 -34.19 -15.68 4.27
N LEU A 276 -33.26 -16.00 5.17
CA LEU A 276 -33.37 -17.16 6.08
C LEU A 276 -34.33 -16.92 7.27
N SER A 277 -34.97 -15.75 7.36
CA SER A 277 -36.12 -15.49 8.26
C SER A 277 -36.83 -14.19 7.85
N THR A 278 -38.06 -14.00 8.33
CA THR A 278 -38.95 -12.86 8.02
C THR A 278 -38.45 -11.49 8.51
N ASP A 279 -37.36 -11.44 9.30
CA ASP A 279 -36.86 -10.20 9.92
C ASP A 279 -35.51 -9.70 9.37
N HIS A 280 -34.81 -10.45 8.51
CA HIS A 280 -33.56 -9.98 7.93
C HIS A 280 -33.77 -9.36 6.55
N LYS A 281 -33.51 -8.05 6.45
CA LYS A 281 -33.44 -7.33 5.16
C LYS A 281 -32.40 -7.99 4.25
N THR A 282 -32.77 -8.23 3.00
CA THR A 282 -31.84 -8.66 1.95
C THR A 282 -30.72 -7.64 1.82
N GLU A 283 -29.48 -8.03 2.14
CA GLU A 283 -28.32 -7.18 1.97
C GLU A 283 -27.59 -7.57 0.67
N SER A 284 -27.40 -6.60 -0.23
CA SER A 284 -26.57 -6.78 -1.42
C SER A 284 -25.12 -6.50 -1.09
N PHE A 285 -24.22 -7.41 -1.47
CA PHE A 285 -22.79 -7.25 -1.21
C PHE A 285 -21.97 -7.69 -2.43
N ALA A 286 -20.80 -7.07 -2.58
CA ALA A 286 -19.80 -7.49 -3.55
C ALA A 286 -18.83 -8.46 -2.88
N GLU A 287 -18.71 -9.67 -3.40
CA GLU A 287 -17.74 -10.67 -2.98
C GLU A 287 -16.55 -10.70 -3.94
N ILE A 288 -15.35 -10.60 -3.38
CA ILE A 288 -14.10 -10.50 -4.14
C ILE A 288 -13.13 -11.57 -3.62
N GLU A 289 -12.66 -12.42 -4.52
CA GLU A 289 -11.58 -13.35 -4.23
C GLU A 289 -10.23 -12.65 -4.39
N CYS A 290 -9.37 -12.82 -3.39
CA CYS A 290 -8.04 -12.26 -3.36
C CYS A 290 -7.00 -13.37 -3.24
N ILE A 291 -5.94 -13.24 -4.01
CA ILE A 291 -4.81 -14.17 -4.00
C ILE A 291 -3.57 -13.38 -3.58
N CYS A 292 -2.97 -13.74 -2.44
CA CYS A 292 -1.77 -13.11 -1.92
C CYS A 292 -0.56 -14.02 -2.12
N ARG A 293 0.43 -13.53 -2.86
CA ARG A 293 1.73 -14.15 -3.04
C ARG A 293 2.75 -13.41 -2.19
N PHE A 294 3.46 -14.13 -1.33
CA PHE A 294 4.56 -13.60 -0.54
C PHE A 294 5.89 -13.95 -1.19
N LEU A 295 6.92 -13.16 -0.89
CA LEU A 295 8.29 -13.45 -1.33
C LEU A 295 8.91 -14.61 -0.54
N ASP A 296 8.61 -14.68 0.75
CA ASP A 296 9.25 -15.56 1.75
C ASP A 296 8.30 -16.61 2.36
N ARG A 297 7.02 -16.64 1.95
CA ARG A 297 5.98 -17.51 2.53
C ARG A 297 5.08 -18.13 1.46
N ALA A 298 4.33 -19.15 1.88
CA ALA A 298 3.32 -19.78 1.03
C ALA A 298 2.25 -18.79 0.59
N GLN A 299 1.79 -18.93 -0.65
CA GLN A 299 0.67 -18.19 -1.19
C GLN A 299 -0.60 -18.49 -0.38
N CYS A 300 -1.43 -17.48 -0.12
CA CYS A 300 -2.72 -17.66 0.53
C CYS A 300 -3.85 -17.06 -0.31
N ARG A 301 -5.07 -17.53 -0.06
CA ARG A 301 -6.30 -16.97 -0.62
C ARG A 301 -7.19 -16.50 0.51
N PHE A 302 -7.87 -15.39 0.29
CA PHE A 302 -8.86 -14.84 1.21
C PHE A 302 -9.97 -14.17 0.42
N ARG A 303 -11.10 -13.89 1.08
CA ARG A 303 -12.22 -13.18 0.45
C ARG A 303 -12.47 -11.87 1.13
N ILE A 304 -12.92 -10.90 0.34
CA ILE A 304 -13.39 -9.61 0.82
C ILE A 304 -14.87 -9.52 0.46
N LYS A 305 -15.68 -9.11 1.43
CA LYS A 305 -17.07 -8.73 1.20
C LYS A 305 -17.21 -7.24 1.42
N VAL A 306 -17.67 -6.52 0.40
CA VAL A 306 -17.89 -5.07 0.46
C VAL A 306 -19.38 -4.81 0.41
N THR A 307 -19.90 -4.11 1.41
CA THR A 307 -21.30 -3.68 1.48
C THR A 307 -21.40 -2.16 1.31
N SER A 308 -22.61 -1.60 1.44
CA SER A 308 -22.81 -0.15 1.54
C SER A 308 -22.06 0.44 2.72
N ASP A 309 -22.04 -0.29 3.84
CA ASP A 309 -21.70 0.26 5.14
C ASP A 309 -20.40 -0.31 5.72
N ASP A 310 -19.85 -1.41 5.18
CA ASP A 310 -18.61 -1.98 5.71
C ASP A 310 -17.80 -2.80 4.68
N VAL A 311 -16.58 -3.14 5.08
CA VAL A 311 -15.66 -4.03 4.38
C VAL A 311 -15.25 -5.16 5.33
N PHE A 312 -15.59 -6.38 4.95
CA PHE A 312 -15.24 -7.58 5.70
C PHE A 312 -14.13 -8.33 5.00
N VAL A 313 -13.17 -8.82 5.77
CA VAL A 313 -12.09 -9.65 5.26
C VAL A 313 -12.18 -11.01 5.94
N ASP A 314 -12.53 -12.03 5.17
CA ASP A 314 -12.53 -13.42 5.60
C ASP A 314 -11.17 -14.03 5.26
N MET A 315 -10.29 -14.01 6.26
CA MET A 315 -8.92 -14.51 6.17
C MET A 315 -8.83 -16.03 6.32
N ASN A 316 -9.93 -16.80 6.27
CA ASN A 316 -9.84 -18.26 6.28
C ASN A 316 -8.86 -18.72 5.19
N PRO A 317 -7.67 -19.21 5.56
CA PRO A 317 -6.72 -19.66 4.58
C PRO A 317 -7.30 -20.93 3.98
N LEU A 318 -7.80 -20.85 2.74
CA LEU A 318 -7.83 -22.04 1.90
C LEU A 318 -6.35 -22.38 1.65
N MET A 319 -5.75 -23.12 2.58
CA MET A 319 -4.43 -23.71 2.38
C MET A 319 -4.53 -24.59 1.13
N LEU A 320 -3.64 -24.32 0.17
CA LEU A 320 -3.40 -25.18 -0.99
C LEU A 320 -2.50 -26.33 -0.57
#